data_AF-A0A292YSN6-F1
#
_entry.id   AF-A0A292YSN6-F1
#
_cell.length_a   1.000
_cell.length_b   1.000
_cell.length_c   1.000
_cell.angle_alpha   90.00
_cell.angle_beta   90.00
_cell.angle_gamma   90.00
#
_symmetry.space_group_name_H-M   'P 1'
#
loop_
_entity.id
_entity.type
_entity.pdbx_description
1 polymer ?
#
loop_
_entity_poly.entity_id
_entity_poly.type
_entity_poly.pdbx_seq_one_letter_code
_entity_poly.pdbx_strand_id
1 'polypeptide(L)' 'MSSPRARLDELKLLVHPVVVGKGQRVFADGESFPLPLASSTQLANGTMHVVSTPETR' A
#
# COMPACT_ATOMS: atom_id res chain seq x y z
N MET A 1 21.15 -11.91 14.50
CA MET A 1 20.52 -11.96 13.17
C MET A 1 19.89 -10.61 12.91
N SER A 2 20.43 -9.82 11.97
CA SER A 2 19.85 -8.52 11.59
C SER A 2 18.73 -8.80 10.59
N SER A 3 17.47 -8.54 10.97
CA SER A 3 16.35 -8.60 10.02
C SER A 3 16.61 -7.58 8.90
N PRO A 4 16.54 -7.96 7.62
CA PRO A 4 16.76 -7.03 6.53
C PRO A 4 15.73 -5.90 6.63
N ARG A 5 16.20 -4.65 6.76
CA ARG A 5 15.33 -3.47 6.72
C ARG A 5 14.54 -3.51 5.41
N ALA A 6 13.20 -3.56 5.50
CA ALA A 6 12.34 -3.45 4.33
C ALA A 6 12.71 -2.16 3.58
N ARG A 7 13.04 -2.29 2.29
CA ARG A 7 13.37 -1.15 1.42
C ARG A 7 12.16 -0.88 0.54
N LEU A 8 11.42 0.15 0.89
CA LEU A 8 10.30 0.67 0.11
C LEU A 8 10.33 2.19 0.25
N ASP A 9 10.48 2.89 -0.86
CA ASP A 9 10.50 4.36 -0.86
C ASP A 9 9.10 4.94 -1.06
N GLU A 10 8.24 4.24 -1.83
CA GLU A 10 6.87 4.66 -2.11
C GLU A 10 5.98 3.46 -2.46
N LEU A 11 4.74 3.47 -1.98
CA LEU A 11 3.70 2.52 -2.36
C LEU A 11 2.55 3.24 -3.07
N LYS A 12 2.32 2.90 -4.34
CA LYS A 12 1.16 3.34 -5.12
C LYS A 12 0.17 2.19 -5.28
N LEU A 13 -1.07 2.36 -4.81
CA LEU A 13 -2.15 1.39 -4.93
C LEU A 13 -3.31 1.95 -5.75
N LEU A 14 -3.91 1.09 -6.58
CA LEU A 14 -5.21 1.32 -7.19
C LEU A 14 -6.24 0.45 -6.47
N VAL A 15 -7.12 1.08 -5.70
CA VAL A 15 -8.16 0.39 -4.94
C VAL A 15 -9.46 0.44 -5.71
N HIS A 16 -9.89 -0.72 -6.22
CA HIS A 16 -11.14 -0.85 -6.96
C HIS A 16 -12.35 -0.94 -6.00
N PRO A 17 -13.51 -0.36 -6.36
CA PRO A 17 -14.72 -0.37 -5.52
C PRO A 17 -15.44 -1.72 -5.61
N VAL A 18 -14.78 -2.80 -5.18
CA VAL A 18 -15.30 -4.17 -5.23
C VAL A 18 -14.87 -4.98 -4.02
N VAL A 19 -15.77 -5.84 -3.52
CA VAL A 19 -15.46 -6.85 -2.52
C VAL A 19 -15.18 -8.17 -3.25
N VAL A 20 -13.93 -8.63 -3.24
CA VAL A 20 -13.50 -9.80 -4.04
C VAL A 20 -13.90 -11.16 -3.44
N GLY A 21 -14.08 -11.26 -2.12
CA GLY A 21 -14.45 -12.49 -1.40
C GLY A 21 -13.34 -13.55 -1.31
N LYS A 22 -12.66 -13.87 -2.43
CA LYS A 22 -11.51 -14.78 -2.52
C LYS A 22 -10.55 -14.30 -3.61
N GLY A 23 -9.25 -14.56 -3.45
CA GLY A 23 -8.25 -14.19 -4.44
C GLY A 23 -6.82 -14.31 -3.95
N GLN A 24 -5.86 -13.97 -4.81
CA GLN A 24 -4.46 -13.90 -4.44
C GLN A 24 -4.21 -12.64 -3.60
N ARG A 25 -3.50 -12.79 -2.48
CA ARG A 25 -3.06 -11.66 -1.66
C ARG A 25 -1.91 -10.93 -2.36
N VAL A 26 -1.97 -9.59 -2.37
CA VAL A 26 -0.90 -8.75 -2.92
C VAL A 26 0.37 -8.84 -2.08
N PHE A 27 0.22 -8.98 -0.76
CA PHE A 27 1.31 -9.09 0.20
C PHE A 27 1.15 -10.36 1.06
N ALA A 28 2.27 -11.01 1.34
CA ALA A 28 2.34 -12.09 2.32
C ALA A 28 2.27 -11.54 3.75
N ASP A 29 2.08 -12.42 4.73
CA ASP A 29 2.24 -12.06 6.13
C ASP A 29 3.71 -11.74 6.45
N GLY A 30 3.94 -10.79 7.35
CA GLY A 30 5.28 -10.31 7.68
C GLY A 30 5.29 -9.18 8.70
N GLU A 31 6.46 -8.58 8.89
CA GLU A 31 6.64 -7.42 9.77
C GLU A 31 5.91 -6.19 9.19
N SER A 32 5.21 -5.45 10.05
CA SER A 32 4.55 -4.20 9.67
C SER A 32 5.52 -3.03 9.79
N PHE A 33 5.52 -2.15 8.80
CA PHE A 33 6.32 -0.93 8.77
C PHE A 33 5.41 0.27 8.46
N PRO A 34 5.62 1.42 9.12
CA PRO A 34 4.76 2.58 8.95
C PRO A 34 4.90 3.19 7.54
N LEU A 35 3.75 3.37 6.88
CA LEU A 35 3.63 4.03 5.57
C LEU A 35 2.51 5.09 5.63
N PRO A 36 2.78 6.29 6.16
CA PRO A 36 1.81 7.38 6.15
C PRO A 36 1.22 7.65 4.78
N LEU A 37 -0.04 8.09 4.76
CA LEU A 37 -0.72 8.50 3.55
C LEU A 37 -0.13 9.80 3.03
N ALA A 38 0.45 9.77 1.84
CA ALA A 38 0.94 10.96 1.13
C ALA A 38 -0.15 11.59 0.27
N SER A 39 -0.97 10.79 -0.43
CA SER A 39 -2.12 11.29 -1.19
C SER A 39 -3.20 10.24 -1.41
N SER A 40 -4.44 10.70 -1.62
CA SER A 40 -5.59 9.88 -1.97
C SER A 40 -6.46 10.62 -2.97
N THR A 41 -6.59 10.08 -4.18
CA THR A 41 -7.33 10.70 -5.27
C THR A 41 -8.32 9.71 -5.85
N GLN A 42 -9.59 10.09 -5.94
CA GLN A 42 -10.60 9.30 -6.66
C GLN A 42 -10.49 9.55 -8.17
N LEU A 43 -10.40 8.48 -8.94
CA LEU A 43 -10.46 8.51 -10.41
C LEU A 43 -11.91 8.51 -10.89
N ALA A 44 -12.15 8.90 -12.15
CA ALA A 44 -13.49 9.05 -12.72
C ALA A 44 -14.36 7.78 -12.65
N ASN A 45 -13.74 6.59 -12.59
CA ASN A 45 -14.44 5.30 -12.48
C ASN A 45 -14.67 4.84 -11.03
N GLY A 46 -14.40 5.69 -10.04
CA GLY A 46 -14.53 5.37 -8.62
C GLY A 46 -13.34 4.62 -8.01
N THR A 47 -12.32 4.25 -8.80
CA THR A 47 -11.07 3.67 -8.28
C THR A 47 -10.31 4.73 -7.49
N MET A 48 -9.73 4.36 -6.35
CA MET A 48 -8.85 5.25 -5.58
C MET A 48 -7.39 5.02 -5.96
N HIS A 49 -6.67 6.09 -6.29
CA HIS A 49 -5.21 6.10 -6.34
C HIS A 49 -4.67 6.57 -4.99
N VAL A 50 -4.04 5.66 -4.25
CA VAL A 50 -3.50 5.90 -2.91
C VAL A 50 -1.98 5.84 -3.00
N VAL A 51 -1.33 6.90 -2.52
CA VAL A 51 0.13 6.96 -2.43
C VAL A 51 0.53 7.05 -0.96
N SER A 52 1.42 6.17 -0.54
CA SER A 52 2.02 6.18 0.80
C SER A 52 3.53 6.19 0.71
N THR A 53 4.17 6.96 1.59
CA THR A 53 5.63 7.07 1.67
C THR A 53 6.05 6.85 3.13
N PRO A 54 7.18 6.20 3.41
CA PRO A 54 7.71 6.12 4.77
C PRO A 54 7.90 7.52 5.37
N GLU A 55 7.82 7.62 6.69
CA GLU A 55 8.32 8.83 7.36
C GLU A 55 9.83 8.89 7.17
N THR A 56 10.29 9.81 6.32
CA THR A 56 11.72 10.13 6.21
C THR A 56 12.17 10.66 7.57
N ARG A 57 13.10 9.94 8.21
CA ARG A 57 13.81 10.41 9.40
C ARG A 57 14.85 11.47 9.04
#